data_AF-A0A642C2F0-F1
#
_entry.id   AF-A0A642C2F0-F1
#
_cell.length_a   1.000
_cell.length_b   1.000
_cell.length_c   1.000
_cell.angle_alpha   90.00
_cell.angle_beta   90.00
_cell.angle_gamma   90.00
#
_symmetry.space_group_name_H-M   'P 1'
#
loop_
_entity.id
_entity.type
_entity.pdbx_description
1 polymer ?
#
loop_
_entity_poly.entity_id
_entity_poly.type
_entity_poly.pdbx_seq_one_letter_code
_entity_poly.pdbx_strand_id
1 'polypeptide(L)' 'MSITIHTEPLAYTEFRDFIISSANWFVPSLLQMPNLDEWILKMYHNGSMYYTISGSNIISLIVGYYNREERFLYIPYV' A
#
# COMPACT_ATOMS: atom_id res chain seq x y z
N MET A 1 18.69 -15.09 1.39
CA MET A 1 17.72 -14.40 2.28
C MET A 1 16.33 -14.74 1.79
N SER A 2 15.49 -15.38 2.62
CA SER A 2 14.10 -15.66 2.27
C SER A 2 13.26 -14.41 2.51
N ILE A 3 12.55 -13.94 1.50
CA ILE A 3 11.57 -12.86 1.64
C ILE A 3 10.20 -13.53 1.82
N THR A 4 9.57 -13.28 2.96
CA THR A 4 8.20 -13.73 3.22
C THR A 4 7.24 -12.60 2.83
N ILE A 5 6.31 -12.90 1.92
CA ILE A 5 5.24 -11.99 1.53
C ILE A 5 4.00 -12.31 2.36
N HIS A 6 3.52 -11.32 3.09
CA HIS A 6 2.29 -11.36 3.85
C HIS A 6 1.13 -10.85 3.00
N THR A 7 -0.03 -11.48 3.17
CA THR A 7 -1.29 -11.13 2.49
C THR A 7 -2.45 -10.93 3.46
N GLU A 8 -2.18 -11.08 4.76
CA GLU A 8 -3.12 -10.77 5.84
C GLU A 8 -3.48 -9.27 5.81
N PRO A 9 -4.69 -8.86 6.20
CA PRO A 9 -5.03 -7.45 6.29
C PRO A 9 -4.17 -6.72 7.34
N LEU A 10 -3.59 -5.59 6.95
CA LEU A 10 -2.98 -4.63 7.90
C LEU A 10 -4.07 -3.86 8.66
N ALA A 11 -3.76 -3.38 9.86
CA ALA A 11 -4.62 -2.37 10.47
C ALA A 11 -4.57 -1.08 9.64
N TYR A 12 -5.68 -0.35 9.57
CA TYR A 12 -5.76 0.90 8.82
C TYR A 12 -4.66 1.91 9.22
N THR A 13 -4.35 1.99 10.51
CA THR A 13 -3.30 2.87 11.03
C THR A 13 -1.92 2.48 10.53
N GLU A 14 -1.58 1.19 10.54
CA GLU A 14 -0.29 0.69 10.03
C GLU A 14 -0.14 0.96 8.53
N PHE A 15 -1.21 0.72 7.78
CA PHE A 15 -1.27 0.99 6.35
C PHE A 15 -1.07 2.48 6.04
N ARG A 16 -1.86 3.35 6.68
CA ARG A 16 -1.81 4.80 6.48
C ARG A 16 -0.44 5.34 6.85
N ASP A 17 0.09 4.97 8.01
CA ASP A 17 1.38 5.47 8.48
C ASP A 17 2.52 5.05 7.56
N PHE A 18 2.47 3.85 6.98
CA PHE A 18 3.42 3.43 5.95
C PHE A 18 3.34 4.31 4.70
N ILE A 19 2.13 4.58 4.17
CA ILE A 19 1.95 5.42 2.98
C ILE A 19 2.47 6.85 3.25
N ILE A 20 2.12 7.45 4.40
CA ILE A 20 2.58 8.79 4.76
C ILE A 20 4.10 8.83 4.96
N SER A 21 4.68 7.80 5.58
CA SER A 21 6.14 7.67 5.70
C SER A 21 6.82 7.58 4.32
N SER A 22 6.25 6.79 3.41
CA SER A 22 6.75 6.64 2.03
C SER A 22 6.67 7.93 1.23
N ALA A 23 5.65 8.76 1.48
CA ALA A 23 5.50 10.07 0.84
C ALA A 23 6.66 10.99 1.19
N ASN A 24 7.12 10.97 2.44
CA ASN A 24 8.25 11.78 2.89
C ASN A 24 9.59 11.32 2.31
N TRP A 25 9.76 10.02 2.02
CA TRP A 25 11.05 9.44 1.65
C TRP A 25 11.22 9.18 0.16
N PHE A 26 10.16 8.75 -0.53
CA PHE A 26 10.24 8.20 -1.88
C PHE A 26 9.27 8.83 -2.86
N VAL A 27 8.06 9.22 -2.41
CA VAL A 27 7.02 9.78 -3.30
C VAL A 27 6.44 11.10 -2.78
N PRO A 28 7.19 12.23 -2.85
CA PRO A 28 6.74 13.51 -2.32
C PRO A 28 5.47 14.07 -2.98
N SER A 29 5.14 13.62 -4.20
CA SER A 29 3.89 13.96 -4.90
C SER A 29 2.65 13.59 -4.11
N LEU A 30 2.71 12.55 -3.28
CA LEU A 30 1.60 12.17 -2.40
C LEU A 30 1.19 13.30 -1.45
N LEU A 31 2.17 14.04 -0.90
CA LEU A 31 1.88 15.13 0.04
C LEU A 31 1.17 16.32 -0.64
N GLN A 32 1.28 16.41 -1.96
CA GLN A 32 0.62 17.45 -2.76
C GLN A 32 -0.75 16.98 -3.27
N MET A 33 -1.13 15.71 -3.06
CA MET A 33 -2.41 15.18 -3.48
C MET A 33 -3.53 15.77 -2.61
N PRO A 34 -4.47 16.55 -3.18
CA PRO A 34 -5.47 17.27 -2.39
C PRO A 34 -6.41 16.34 -1.60
N ASN A 35 -6.64 15.13 -2.10
CA ASN A 35 -7.53 14.13 -1.49
C ASN A 35 -6.75 12.90 -1.03
N LEU A 36 -5.55 13.08 -0.47
CA LEU A 36 -4.67 11.99 -0.06
C LEU A 36 -5.35 11.01 0.90
N ASP A 37 -6.01 11.51 1.96
CA ASP A 37 -6.66 10.64 2.96
C ASP A 37 -7.81 9.83 2.34
N GLU A 38 -8.62 10.42 1.45
CA GLU A 38 -9.67 9.69 0.73
C GLU A 38 -9.08 8.62 -0.20
N TRP A 39 -7.96 8.93 -0.86
CA TRP A 39 -7.29 7.98 -1.73
C TRP A 39 -6.68 6.81 -0.95
N ILE A 40 -6.05 7.08 0.21
CA ILE A 40 -5.56 6.06 1.14
C ILE A 40 -6.72 5.17 1.60
N LEU A 41 -7.84 5.77 2.00
CA LEU A 41 -9.02 5.03 2.43
C LEU A 41 -9.59 4.14 1.32
N LYS A 42 -9.65 4.66 0.08
CA LYS A 42 -10.11 3.89 -1.08
C LYS A 42 -9.19 2.71 -1.38
N MET A 43 -7.87 2.90 -1.31
CA MET A 43 -6.89 1.82 -1.45
C MET A 43 -7.02 0.77 -0.37
N TYR A 44 -7.19 1.19 0.88
CA TYR A 44 -7.33 0.27 2.00
C TYR A 44 -8.56 -0.63 1.86
N HIS A 45 -9.69 -0.08 1.42
CA HIS A 45 -10.93 -0.86 1.30
C HIS A 45 -10.99 -1.75 0.06
N ASN A 46 -10.42 -1.31 -1.06
CA ASN A 46 -10.63 -1.95 -2.36
C ASN A 46 -9.37 -2.64 -2.89
N GLY A 47 -8.20 -2.34 -2.32
CA GLY A 47 -6.91 -2.87 -2.75
C GLY A 47 -6.59 -4.19 -2.06
N SER A 48 -5.92 -5.06 -2.80
CA SER A 48 -5.25 -6.23 -2.24
C SER A 48 -3.83 -5.86 -1.82
N MET A 49 -3.49 -6.19 -0.58
CA MET A 49 -2.23 -5.80 0.05
C MET A 49 -1.23 -6.95 0.06
N TYR A 50 0.00 -6.65 -0.32
CA TYR A 50 1.14 -7.56 -0.26
C TYR A 50 2.30 -6.81 0.39
N TYR A 51 2.83 -7.34 1.49
CA TYR A 51 3.87 -6.63 2.22
C TYR A 51 4.90 -7.58 2.81
N THR A 52 6.05 -7.02 3.15
CA THR A 52 7.12 -7.76 3.84
C THR A 52 7.43 -7.06 5.15
N ILE A 53 7.79 -7.85 6.16
CA ILE A 53 8.12 -7.36 7.50
C ILE A 53 9.57 -7.68 7.85
N SER A 54 10.19 -6.80 8.63
CA SER A 54 11.46 -7.04 9.31
C SER A 54 11.28 -6.71 10.79
N GLY A 55 11.34 -7.74 11.63
CA GLY A 55 10.86 -7.63 13.02
C GLY A 55 9.37 -7.27 13.04
N SER A 56 9.02 -6.18 13.73
CA SER A 56 7.65 -5.68 13.81
C SER A 56 7.33 -4.58 12.78
N ASN A 57 8.26 -4.24 11.88
CA ASN A 57 8.10 -3.13 10.95
C ASN A 57 7.77 -3.64 9.55
N ILE A 58 6.80 -3.00 8.91
CA ILE A 58 6.54 -3.15 7.48
C ILE A 58 7.69 -2.44 6.73
N ILE A 59 8.35 -3.15 5.81
CA ILE A 59 9.49 -2.62 5.06
C ILE A 59 9.22 -2.55 3.55
N SER A 60 8.17 -3.19 3.05
CA SER A 60 7.68 -3.01 1.69
C SER A 60 6.18 -3.20 1.65
N LEU A 61 5.47 -2.43 0.82
CA LEU A 61 4.03 -2.55 0.61
C LEU A 61 3.72 -2.41 -0.88
N ILE A 62 2.90 -3.31 -1.39
CA ILE A 62 2.29 -3.25 -2.71
C ILE A 62 0.78 -3.30 -2.49
N VAL A 63 0.09 -2.34 -3.09
CA VAL A 63 -1.38 -2.33 -3.15
C VAL A 63 -1.77 -2.45 -4.60
N GLY A 64 -2.58 -3.44 -4.93
CA GLY A 64 -3.06 -3.65 -6.28
C GLY A 64 -4.54 -3.97 -6.34
N TYR A 65 -5.17 -3.58 -7.44
CA TYR A 65 -6.55 -3.89 -7.76
C TYR A 65 -6.61 -5.03 -8.77
N TYR A 66 -7.31 -6.10 -8.40
CA TYR A 66 -7.50 -7.25 -9.28
C TYR A 66 -8.74 -7.08 -10.13
N ASN A 67 -8.57 -7.12 -11.45
CA ASN A 67 -9.66 -7.50 -12.33
C ASN A 67 -9.49 -8.98 -12.69
N ARG A 68 -10.32 -9.84 -12.08
CA ARG A 68 -10.24 -11.29 -12.28
C ARG A 68 -10.77 -11.73 -13.64
N GLU A 69 -11.70 -10.97 -14.22
CA GLU A 69 -12.29 -11.27 -15.52
C GLU A 69 -11.25 -11.03 -16.62
N GLU A 70 -10.61 -9.87 -16.59
CA GLU A 70 -9.60 -9.43 -17.56
C GLU A 70 -8.18 -9.90 -17.22
N ARG A 71 -8.01 -10.62 -16.10
CA ARG A 71 -6.74 -11.22 -15.64
C ARG A 71 -5.56 -10.24 -15.55
N PHE A 72 -5.79 -9.03 -15.05
CA PHE A 72 -4.71 -8.08 -14.78
C PHE A 72 -4.74 -7.55 -13.34
N LEU A 73 -3.55 -7.17 -12.86
CA LEU A 73 -3.34 -6.45 -11.61
C LEU A 73 -2.99 -5.00 -11.96
N TYR A 74 -3.81 -4.06 -11.51
CA TYR A 74 -3.48 -2.64 -11.59
C TYR A 74 -2.86 -2.19 -10.27
N ILE A 75 -1.60 -1.76 -10.35
CA ILE A 75 -0.90 -1.12 -9.23
C ILE A 75 -1.03 0.38 -9.47
N PRO A 76 -1.74 1.12 -8.60
CA PRO A 76 -1.88 2.56 -8.74
C PRO A 76 -0.50 3.19 -8.74
N TYR A 77 -0.21 3.96 -9.77
CA TYR A 77 0.98 4.81 -9.75
C TYR A 77 0.76 5.87 -8.68
N VAL A 78 1.80 6.04 -7.87
CA VAL A 78 1.91 7.05 -6.83
C VAL A 78 2.75 8.21 -7.37
#